data_AF-X0W8F9-F1
#
_entry.id   AF-X0W8F9-F1
#
_cell.length_a   1.000
_cell.length_b   1.000
_cell.length_c   1.000
_cell.angle_alpha   90.00
_cell.angle_beta   90.00
_cell.angle_gamma   90.00
#
_symmetry.space_group_name_H-M   'P 1'
#
loop_
_entity.id
_entity.type
_entity.pdbx_description
1 polymer ?
#
loop_
_entity_poly.entity_id
_entity_poly.type
_entity_poly.pdbx_seq_one_letter_code
_entity_poly.pdbx_strand_id
1 'polypeptide(L)'
;LLPDYGDVRHIFEEGTKLDVEQKELMADIWGDLQFAYKFGSLIRLDEKVKAKLKSLEAKQNLDQRELFTAAEIETHKDFAANFFANLKTAVEQYVCTERNTFLVNKTRDAITFLELLTTDYDVATANPPYTDSADFGPELKEFINDNYKKPYKFHCNLYASFVKRCYDFIKEDGLVAIIHTNTLMFIKSFQSAREFLLHQTSINILVEYGLDRVNLFGPGILLDAMFYVFSKAKNSGSSLFFNINNGLQEKRKKEVCFK
;
A
#
# COMPACT_ATOMS: atom_id res chain seq x y z
N LEU A 1 -9.62 -4.71 19.14
CA LEU A 1 -9.49 -5.77 18.14
C LEU A 1 -10.87 -5.85 17.54
N LEU A 2 -10.97 -5.74 16.22
CA LEU A 2 -12.25 -5.98 15.55
C LEU A 2 -12.69 -7.42 15.87
N PRO A 3 -14.00 -7.68 16.07
CA PRO A 3 -14.52 -9.01 16.38
C PRO A 3 -14.24 -10.00 15.24
N ASP A 4 -14.41 -11.29 15.49
CA ASP A 4 -14.28 -12.30 14.44
C ASP A 4 -15.31 -12.06 13.34
N TYR A 5 -14.97 -12.41 12.09
CA TYR A 5 -15.90 -12.27 10.98
C TYR A 5 -17.20 -13.05 11.23
N GLY A 6 -17.14 -14.20 11.90
CA GLY A 6 -18.31 -14.99 12.26
C GLY A 6 -19.33 -14.21 13.12
N ASP A 7 -18.86 -13.33 14.00
CA ASP A 7 -19.70 -12.54 14.89
C ASP A 7 -20.41 -11.41 14.14
N VAL A 8 -19.76 -10.82 13.13
CA VAL A 8 -20.30 -9.69 12.34
C VAL A 8 -20.92 -10.10 11.02
N ARG A 9 -20.83 -11.39 10.65
CA ARG A 9 -21.34 -11.93 9.39
C ARG A 9 -22.79 -11.53 9.10
N HIS A 10 -23.63 -11.57 10.14
CA HIS A 10 -25.05 -11.21 10.03
C HIS A 10 -25.26 -9.77 9.56
N ILE A 11 -24.41 -8.83 9.96
CA ILE A 11 -24.49 -7.41 9.59
C ILE A 11 -24.31 -7.23 8.08
N PHE A 12 -23.50 -8.08 7.46
CA PHE A 12 -23.25 -8.02 6.02
C PHE A 12 -24.21 -8.86 5.18
N GLU A 13 -24.79 -9.91 5.76
CA GLU A 13 -25.75 -10.79 5.10
C GLU A 13 -27.21 -10.29 5.23
N GLU A 14 -27.51 -9.44 6.21
CA GLU A 14 -28.81 -8.79 6.38
C GLU A 14 -28.99 -7.65 5.36
N GLY A 15 -29.75 -7.90 4.30
CA GLY A 15 -30.17 -6.89 3.32
C GLY A 15 -29.45 -6.96 1.97
N THR A 16 -28.39 -7.75 1.85
CA THR A 16 -27.63 -7.93 0.60
C THR A 16 -27.61 -9.39 0.18
N LYS A 17 -28.07 -9.71 -1.04
CA LYS A 17 -27.89 -11.05 -1.64
C LYS A 17 -26.45 -11.21 -2.12
N LEU A 18 -25.53 -11.46 -1.18
CA LEU A 18 -24.13 -11.75 -1.50
C LEU A 18 -23.99 -13.19 -1.99
N ASP A 19 -23.22 -13.39 -3.06
CA ASP A 19 -22.82 -14.73 -3.49
C ASP A 19 -21.76 -15.35 -2.55
N VAL A 20 -21.42 -16.62 -2.77
CA VAL A 20 -20.44 -17.33 -1.93
C VAL A 20 -19.04 -16.72 -2.03
N GLU A 21 -18.61 -16.31 -3.23
CA GLU A 21 -17.29 -15.72 -3.46
C GLU A 21 -17.15 -14.31 -2.85
N GLN A 22 -18.22 -13.51 -2.87
CA GLN A 22 -18.30 -12.19 -2.24
C GLN A 22 -18.20 -12.31 -0.71
N LYS A 23 -18.83 -13.34 -0.13
CA LYS A 23 -18.73 -13.62 1.32
C LYS A 23 -17.32 -14.04 1.72
N GLU A 24 -16.65 -14.85 0.91
CA GLU A 24 -15.25 -15.24 1.14
C GLU A 24 -14.31 -14.02 1.04
N LEU A 25 -14.49 -13.18 0.02
CA LEU A 25 -13.70 -11.94 -0.14
C LEU A 25 -13.88 -11.00 1.05
N MET A 26 -15.11 -10.88 1.55
CA MET A 26 -15.41 -10.04 2.70
C MET A 26 -14.81 -10.59 4.00
N ALA A 27 -14.82 -11.92 4.18
CA ALA A 27 -14.15 -12.57 5.30
C ALA A 27 -12.63 -12.33 5.27
N ASP A 28 -12.00 -12.45 4.10
CA ASP A 28 -10.56 -12.19 3.91
C ASP A 28 -10.20 -10.73 4.23
N ILE A 29 -10.98 -9.78 3.71
CA ILE A 29 -10.79 -8.34 3.97
C ILE A 29 -11.03 -7.99 5.43
N TRP A 30 -12.04 -8.58 6.06
CA TRP A 30 -12.27 -8.40 7.49
C TRP A 30 -11.12 -8.94 8.33
N GLY A 31 -10.60 -10.11 7.97
CA GLY A 31 -9.40 -10.69 8.58
C GLY A 31 -8.19 -9.76 8.49
N ASP A 32 -7.93 -9.18 7.31
CA ASP A 32 -6.87 -8.19 7.13
C ASP A 32 -7.07 -6.97 8.04
N LEU A 33 -8.30 -6.45 8.14
CA LEU A 33 -8.63 -5.31 9.00
C LEU A 33 -8.43 -5.61 10.49
N GLN A 34 -8.66 -6.85 10.93
CA GLN A 34 -8.34 -7.24 12.32
C GLN A 34 -6.85 -7.06 12.62
N PHE A 35 -5.97 -7.23 11.62
CA PHE A 35 -4.53 -7.02 11.73
C PHE A 35 -4.06 -5.60 11.37
N ALA A 36 -4.99 -4.64 11.22
CA ALA A 36 -4.67 -3.22 10.97
C ALA A 36 -3.70 -2.62 11.98
N TYR A 37 -3.88 -2.94 13.26
CA TYR A 37 -2.99 -2.46 14.34
C TYR A 37 -1.54 -2.96 14.21
N LYS A 38 -1.32 -4.01 13.42
CA LYS A 38 -0.03 -4.70 13.28
C LYS A 38 0.68 -4.36 11.98
N PHE A 39 -0.05 -4.41 10.86
CA PHE A 39 0.52 -4.18 9.53
C PHE A 39 0.29 -2.76 9.01
N GLY A 40 -0.60 -2.00 9.64
CA GLY A 40 -0.85 -0.61 9.31
C GLY A 40 -1.12 -0.39 7.83
N SER A 41 -0.58 0.69 7.28
CA SER A 41 -0.85 1.11 5.91
C SER A 41 -0.43 0.08 4.84
N LEU A 42 0.31 -0.98 5.17
CA LEU A 42 0.71 -2.03 4.24
C LEU A 42 -0.41 -3.01 3.88
N ILE A 43 -1.57 -2.94 4.50
CA ILE A 43 -2.73 -3.75 4.11
C ILE A 43 -3.28 -3.26 2.76
N ARG A 44 -3.62 -4.20 1.86
CA ARG A 44 -3.95 -3.94 0.44
C ARG A 44 -5.41 -4.31 0.11
N LEU A 45 -6.36 -3.62 0.75
CA LEU A 45 -7.79 -3.96 0.63
C LEU A 45 -8.34 -3.70 -0.77
N ASP A 46 -8.15 -2.49 -1.27
CA ASP A 46 -8.66 -2.07 -2.57
C ASP A 46 -8.07 -2.90 -3.72
N GLU A 47 -6.78 -3.25 -3.63
CA GLU A 47 -6.13 -4.09 -4.62
C GLU A 47 -6.64 -5.52 -4.60
N LYS A 48 -6.95 -6.08 -3.43
CA LYS A 48 -7.58 -7.42 -3.32
C LYS A 48 -8.96 -7.43 -3.98
N VAL A 49 -9.79 -6.41 -3.70
CA VAL A 49 -11.12 -6.26 -4.34
C VAL A 49 -10.98 -6.13 -5.86
N LYS A 50 -10.13 -5.21 -6.34
CA LYS A 50 -9.88 -4.99 -7.77
C LYS A 50 -9.29 -6.22 -8.47
N ALA A 51 -8.39 -6.96 -7.82
CA ALA A 51 -7.78 -8.18 -8.37
C ALA A 51 -8.80 -9.31 -8.50
N LYS A 52 -9.66 -9.50 -7.49
CA LYS A 52 -10.72 -10.50 -7.55
C LYS A 52 -11.71 -10.16 -8.66
N LEU A 53 -12.11 -8.90 -8.80
CA LEU A 53 -12.98 -8.43 -9.89
C LEU A 53 -12.37 -8.75 -11.27
N LYS A 54 -11.09 -8.40 -11.49
CA LYS A 54 -10.39 -8.72 -12.75
C LYS A 54 -10.28 -10.23 -13.01
N SER A 55 -10.09 -11.04 -11.96
CA SER A 55 -10.02 -12.50 -12.11
C SER A 55 -11.35 -13.11 -12.54
N LEU A 56 -12.47 -12.52 -12.12
CA LEU A 56 -13.82 -12.92 -12.55
C LEU A 56 -14.05 -12.52 -14.02
N GLU A 57 -13.69 -11.28 -14.39
CA GLU A 57 -13.74 -10.81 -15.79
C GLU A 57 -12.88 -11.68 -16.72
N ALA A 58 -11.72 -12.15 -16.26
CA ALA A 58 -10.81 -12.99 -17.05
C ALA A 58 -11.30 -14.43 -17.22
N LYS A 59 -11.87 -15.06 -16.17
CA LYS A 59 -12.44 -16.41 -16.25
C LYS A 59 -13.64 -16.47 -17.21
N GLN A 60 -14.46 -15.41 -17.24
CA GLN A 60 -15.60 -15.31 -18.17
C GLN A 60 -15.19 -15.13 -19.64
N ASN A 61 -13.98 -14.62 -19.95
CA ASN A 61 -13.51 -14.51 -21.34
C ASN A 61 -13.03 -15.85 -21.93
N LEU A 62 -12.79 -16.86 -21.10
CA LEU A 62 -12.33 -18.19 -21.52
C LEU A 62 -13.48 -19.18 -21.74
N ASP A 63 -14.55 -19.10 -20.96
CA ASP A 63 -15.74 -19.94 -21.08
C ASP A 63 -16.95 -19.15 -21.59
N GLN A 64 -17.20 -19.28 -22.91
CA GLN A 64 -18.45 -19.00 -23.63
C GLN A 64 -19.10 -17.61 -23.46
N ARG A 65 -19.22 -16.91 -24.60
CA ARG A 65 -20.11 -15.75 -24.79
C ARG A 65 -21.58 -16.17 -24.56
N GLU A 66 -22.07 -16.10 -23.32
CA GLU A 66 -23.50 -16.23 -23.03
C GLU A 66 -24.13 -14.86 -22.72
N LEU A 67 -25.34 -14.69 -23.25
CA LEU A 67 -26.15 -13.45 -23.30
C LEU A 67 -26.64 -12.91 -21.94
N PHE A 68 -26.16 -13.43 -20.81
CA PHE A 68 -26.55 -13.03 -19.45
C PHE A 68 -25.42 -12.37 -18.64
N THR A 69 -24.25 -12.16 -19.24
CA THR A 69 -22.99 -11.77 -18.57
C THR A 69 -22.87 -10.28 -18.20
N ALA A 70 -23.53 -9.38 -18.94
CA ALA A 70 -23.46 -7.94 -18.64
C ALA A 70 -24.08 -7.61 -17.27
N ALA A 71 -25.19 -8.26 -16.92
CA ALA A 71 -25.86 -8.05 -15.64
C ALA A 71 -25.02 -8.53 -14.45
N GLU A 72 -24.32 -9.67 -14.60
CA GLU A 72 -23.43 -10.21 -13.56
C GLU A 72 -22.21 -9.30 -13.33
N ILE A 73 -21.60 -8.80 -14.41
CA ILE A 73 -20.50 -7.83 -14.35
C ILE A 73 -20.96 -6.53 -13.69
N GLU A 74 -22.15 -6.04 -14.04
CA GLU A 74 -22.74 -4.85 -13.40
C GLU A 74 -22.90 -5.09 -11.90
N THR A 75 -23.46 -6.23 -11.47
CA THR A 75 -23.59 -6.57 -10.03
C THR A 75 -22.25 -6.67 -9.30
N HIS A 76 -21.19 -7.18 -9.93
CA HIS A 76 -19.86 -7.24 -9.29
C HIS A 76 -19.19 -5.86 -9.22
N LYS A 77 -19.40 -5.00 -10.22
CA LYS A 77 -18.95 -3.60 -10.20
C LYS A 77 -19.72 -2.79 -9.16
N ASP A 78 -21.02 -2.96 -9.09
CA ASP A 78 -21.89 -2.37 -8.07
C ASP A 78 -21.49 -2.87 -6.68
N PHE A 79 -21.16 -4.16 -6.54
CA PHE A 79 -20.62 -4.70 -5.29
C PHE A 79 -19.31 -4.01 -4.93
N ALA A 80 -18.33 -3.92 -5.83
CA ALA A 80 -17.04 -3.28 -5.53
C ALA A 80 -17.20 -1.78 -5.21
N ALA A 81 -18.07 -1.08 -5.94
CA ALA A 81 -18.35 0.34 -5.72
C ALA A 81 -19.03 0.59 -4.37
N ASN A 82 -19.94 -0.29 -3.97
CA ASN A 82 -20.66 -0.19 -2.70
C ASN A 82 -19.97 -0.97 -1.56
N PHE A 83 -18.92 -1.75 -1.82
CA PHE A 83 -18.31 -2.66 -0.86
C PHE A 83 -17.79 -1.88 0.35
N PHE A 84 -17.01 -0.83 0.12
CA PHE A 84 -16.45 -0.02 1.18
C PHE A 84 -17.53 0.81 1.90
N ALA A 85 -18.57 1.24 1.19
CA ALA A 85 -19.72 1.93 1.80
C ALA A 85 -20.52 0.99 2.70
N ASN A 86 -20.76 -0.25 2.26
CA ASN A 86 -21.43 -1.29 3.03
C ASN A 86 -20.57 -1.72 4.22
N LEU A 87 -19.25 -1.83 4.03
CA LEU A 87 -18.31 -2.12 5.09
C LEU A 87 -18.30 -1.03 6.15
N LYS A 88 -18.24 0.23 5.74
CA LYS A 88 -18.37 1.38 6.64
C LYS A 88 -19.70 1.35 7.40
N THR A 89 -20.81 1.11 6.69
CA THR A 89 -22.15 1.02 7.29
C THR A 89 -22.26 -0.12 8.30
N ALA A 90 -21.72 -1.30 7.98
CA ALA A 90 -21.72 -2.45 8.86
C ALA A 90 -20.90 -2.17 10.13
N VAL A 91 -19.75 -1.54 9.96
CA VAL A 91 -18.89 -1.10 11.06
C VAL A 91 -19.62 -0.05 11.93
N GLU A 92 -20.37 0.88 11.34
CA GLU A 92 -21.20 1.86 12.07
C GLU A 92 -22.41 1.21 12.79
N GLN A 93 -23.07 0.23 12.18
CA GLN A 93 -24.20 -0.49 12.78
C GLN A 93 -23.78 -1.33 13.99
N TYR A 94 -22.61 -1.97 13.92
CA TYR A 94 -22.01 -2.66 15.05
C TYR A 94 -21.82 -1.70 16.25
N VAL A 95 -21.37 -0.47 15.99
CA VAL A 95 -21.19 0.57 17.01
C VAL A 95 -22.51 0.98 17.66
N CYS A 96 -23.60 1.10 16.90
CA CYS A 96 -24.91 1.47 17.44
C CYS A 96 -25.53 0.38 18.31
N THR A 97 -25.15 -0.88 18.10
CA THR A 97 -25.71 -2.03 18.82
C THR A 97 -25.01 -2.28 20.16
N GLU A 98 -23.72 -1.97 20.27
CA GLU A 98 -22.93 -2.16 21.50
C GLU A 98 -22.73 -0.87 22.31
N ARG A 99 -23.25 -0.85 23.55
CA ARG A 99 -23.18 0.31 24.49
C ARG A 99 -21.80 0.58 25.13
N ASN A 100 -20.71 0.01 24.62
CA ASN A 100 -19.40 0.06 25.28
C ASN A 100 -18.50 1.16 24.68
N THR A 101 -18.30 2.27 25.40
CA THR A 101 -17.53 3.46 24.94
C THR A 101 -16.11 3.15 24.43
N PHE A 102 -15.49 2.08 24.95
CA PHE A 102 -14.17 1.61 24.51
C PHE A 102 -14.17 1.01 23.09
N LEU A 103 -15.27 0.33 22.71
CA LEU A 103 -15.41 -0.28 21.39
C LEU A 103 -15.71 0.80 20.34
N VAL A 104 -16.50 1.82 20.71
CA VAL A 104 -16.80 2.98 19.85
C VAL A 104 -15.52 3.67 19.32
N ASN A 105 -14.52 3.91 20.18
CA ASN A 105 -13.28 4.57 19.77
C ASN A 105 -12.43 3.71 18.83
N LYS A 106 -12.24 2.42 19.15
CA LYS A 106 -11.47 1.50 18.29
C LYS A 106 -12.13 1.29 16.93
N THR A 107 -13.45 1.37 16.88
CA THR A 107 -14.20 1.21 15.64
C THR A 107 -14.16 2.48 14.78
N ARG A 108 -14.15 3.67 15.38
CA ARG A 108 -13.86 4.92 14.65
C ARG A 108 -12.46 4.92 14.03
N ASP A 109 -11.48 4.39 14.75
CA ASP A 109 -10.13 4.22 14.21
C ASP A 109 -10.13 3.26 13.01
N ALA A 110 -10.92 2.18 13.06
CA ALA A 110 -11.07 1.25 11.95
C ALA A 110 -11.75 1.87 10.71
N ILE A 111 -12.79 2.69 10.89
CA ILE A 111 -13.43 3.44 9.79
C ILE A 111 -12.44 4.43 9.17
N THR A 112 -11.75 5.21 10.01
CA THR A 112 -10.74 6.18 9.54
C THR A 112 -9.65 5.45 8.77
N PHE A 113 -9.20 4.30 9.29
CA PHE A 113 -8.19 3.49 8.65
C PHE A 113 -8.68 2.91 7.31
N LEU A 114 -9.93 2.45 7.23
CA LEU A 114 -10.56 2.02 5.98
C LEU A 114 -10.60 3.12 4.93
N GLU A 115 -10.98 4.34 5.33
CA GLU A 115 -10.97 5.51 4.44
C GLU A 115 -9.54 5.80 3.97
N LEU A 116 -8.56 5.75 4.87
CA LEU A 116 -7.15 5.98 4.52
C LEU A 116 -6.62 4.95 3.52
N LEU A 117 -7.04 3.68 3.64
CA LEU A 117 -6.58 2.59 2.79
C LEU A 117 -7.24 2.55 1.40
N THR A 118 -8.39 3.21 1.24
CA THR A 118 -9.22 3.15 0.03
C THR A 118 -9.27 4.46 -0.74
N THR A 119 -8.72 5.53 -0.16
CA THR A 119 -8.59 6.83 -0.82
C THR A 119 -7.40 6.83 -1.78
N ASP A 120 -7.61 7.31 -3.01
CA ASP A 120 -6.52 7.65 -3.92
C ASP A 120 -6.00 9.07 -3.63
N TYR A 121 -4.69 9.22 -3.49
CA TYR A 121 -4.02 10.47 -3.11
C TYR A 121 -3.32 11.13 -4.29
N ASP A 122 -3.26 12.46 -4.29
CA ASP A 122 -2.45 13.19 -5.27
C ASP A 122 -0.95 13.08 -4.97
N VAL A 123 -0.59 12.99 -3.68
CA VAL A 123 0.80 12.84 -3.23
C VAL A 123 0.87 11.85 -2.07
N ALA A 124 1.81 10.90 -2.14
CA ALA A 124 2.18 10.04 -1.03
C ALA A 124 3.63 10.28 -0.62
N THR A 125 3.88 10.46 0.68
CA THR A 125 5.24 10.67 1.20
C THR A 125 5.50 9.81 2.41
N ALA A 126 6.74 9.33 2.54
CA ALA A 126 7.14 8.52 3.68
C ALA A 126 8.64 8.62 3.99
N ASN A 127 8.96 8.46 5.27
CA ASN A 127 10.24 7.99 5.76
C ASN A 127 10.00 6.59 6.37
N PRO A 128 9.93 5.54 5.54
CA PRO A 128 9.54 4.21 6.01
C PRO A 128 10.60 3.59 6.94
N PRO A 129 10.22 2.59 7.74
CA PRO A 129 11.17 1.82 8.53
C PRO A 129 12.18 1.04 7.67
N TYR A 130 13.43 0.98 8.12
CA TYR A 130 14.55 0.36 7.39
C TYR A 130 14.93 -1.00 7.99
N THR A 131 14.03 -1.97 7.90
CA THR A 131 14.20 -3.32 8.48
C THR A 131 14.44 -4.35 7.39
N ASP A 132 15.49 -5.17 7.51
CA ASP A 132 15.76 -6.24 6.56
C ASP A 132 14.77 -7.41 6.73
N SER A 133 14.46 -8.11 5.64
CA SER A 133 13.58 -9.29 5.66
C SER A 133 14.06 -10.44 6.56
N ALA A 134 15.34 -10.47 6.92
CA ALA A 134 15.89 -11.38 7.93
C ALA A 134 15.30 -11.11 9.33
N ASP A 135 14.96 -9.85 9.62
CA ASP A 135 14.59 -9.37 10.96
C ASP A 135 13.07 -9.21 11.17
N PHE A 136 12.24 -9.58 10.18
CA PHE A 136 10.78 -9.39 10.26
C PHE A 136 10.08 -10.21 11.35
N GLY A 137 10.69 -11.29 11.83
CA GLY A 137 9.95 -12.33 12.56
C GLY A 137 8.96 -13.08 11.65
N PRO A 138 8.35 -14.17 12.13
CA PRO A 138 7.59 -15.10 11.27
C PRO A 138 6.35 -14.46 10.65
N GLU A 139 5.54 -13.76 11.44
CA GLU A 139 4.23 -13.26 11.01
C GLU A 139 4.34 -12.11 10.01
N LEU A 140 5.23 -11.13 10.25
CA LEU A 140 5.46 -10.05 9.30
C LEU A 140 6.11 -10.60 8.01
N LYS A 141 6.98 -11.61 8.12
CA LYS A 141 7.60 -12.23 6.95
C LYS A 141 6.58 -12.93 6.06
N GLU A 142 5.63 -13.64 6.65
CA GLU A 142 4.52 -14.26 5.92
C GLU A 142 3.69 -13.17 5.21
N PHE A 143 3.18 -12.19 5.97
CA PHE A 143 2.38 -11.10 5.42
C PHE A 143 3.07 -10.35 4.27
N ILE A 144 4.35 -9.96 4.45
CA ILE A 144 5.10 -9.23 3.43
C ILE A 144 5.37 -10.10 2.21
N ASN A 145 5.63 -11.40 2.38
CA ASN A 145 5.81 -12.29 1.24
C ASN A 145 4.51 -12.48 0.45
N ASP A 146 3.38 -12.65 1.11
CA ASP A 146 2.11 -12.89 0.43
C ASP A 146 1.65 -11.67 -0.35
N ASN A 147 1.89 -10.47 0.19
CA ASN A 147 1.39 -9.22 -0.38
C ASN A 147 2.38 -8.48 -1.29
N TYR A 148 3.70 -8.67 -1.12
CA TYR A 148 4.74 -7.86 -1.77
C TYR A 148 5.85 -8.65 -2.47
N LYS A 149 5.79 -9.99 -2.51
CA LYS A 149 6.82 -10.79 -3.21
C LYS A 149 6.59 -10.89 -4.71
N LYS A 150 5.33 -10.79 -5.15
CA LYS A 150 4.90 -10.99 -6.54
C LYS A 150 4.00 -9.84 -6.99
N PRO A 151 3.95 -9.52 -8.29
CA PRO A 151 4.82 -10.05 -9.34
C PRO A 151 6.25 -9.48 -9.29
N TYR A 152 6.42 -8.31 -8.67
CA TYR A 152 7.73 -7.69 -8.44
C TYR A 152 8.12 -7.82 -6.97
N LYS A 153 9.41 -8.06 -6.70
CA LYS A 153 9.91 -8.32 -5.35
C LYS A 153 10.11 -7.02 -4.56
N PHE A 154 9.11 -6.65 -3.77
CA PHE A 154 9.13 -5.55 -2.81
C PHE A 154 9.16 -6.05 -1.35
N HIS A 155 9.66 -7.26 -1.13
CA HIS A 155 9.63 -7.95 0.17
C HIS A 155 10.98 -8.00 0.90
N CYS A 156 12.07 -7.54 0.27
CA CYS A 156 13.45 -7.74 0.78
C CYS A 156 13.81 -6.81 1.95
N ASN A 157 13.18 -5.64 2.02
CA ASN A 157 13.30 -4.71 3.14
C ASN A 157 11.97 -3.98 3.29
N LEU A 158 11.61 -3.60 4.51
CA LEU A 158 10.31 -3.01 4.80
C LEU A 158 10.10 -1.69 4.04
N TYR A 159 11.16 -0.90 3.86
CA TYR A 159 11.07 0.32 3.06
C TYR A 159 10.63 0.05 1.61
N ALA A 160 11.02 -1.10 1.03
CA ALA A 160 10.63 -1.43 -0.33
C ALA A 160 9.13 -1.75 -0.40
N SER A 161 8.57 -2.42 0.60
CA SER A 161 7.12 -2.65 0.69
C SER A 161 6.37 -1.32 0.78
N PHE A 162 6.89 -0.35 1.54
CA PHE A 162 6.34 1.00 1.60
C PHE A 162 6.47 1.79 0.30
N VAL A 163 7.57 1.65 -0.45
CA VAL A 163 7.69 2.23 -1.82
C VAL A 163 6.53 1.74 -2.69
N LYS A 164 6.30 0.41 -2.71
CA LYS A 164 5.21 -0.18 -3.48
C LYS A 164 3.84 0.27 -2.98
N ARG A 165 3.69 0.41 -1.66
CA ARG A 165 2.42 0.85 -1.06
C ARG A 165 2.10 2.31 -1.35
N CYS A 166 3.10 3.20 -1.30
CA CYS A 166 2.93 4.60 -1.69
C CYS A 166 2.58 4.71 -3.18
N TYR A 167 3.19 3.89 -4.05
CA TYR A 167 2.77 3.79 -5.44
C TYR A 167 1.29 3.39 -5.54
N ASP A 168 0.84 2.40 -4.77
CA ASP A 168 -0.54 1.93 -4.86
C ASP A 168 -1.55 3.01 -4.44
N PHE A 169 -1.22 3.83 -3.43
CA PHE A 169 -2.09 4.90 -2.93
C PHE A 169 -2.26 6.10 -3.86
N ILE A 170 -1.34 6.38 -4.78
CA ILE A 170 -1.44 7.60 -5.58
C ILE A 170 -2.38 7.44 -6.77
N LYS A 171 -3.00 8.52 -7.23
CA LYS A 171 -3.73 8.57 -8.52
C LYS A 171 -2.77 8.40 -9.71
N GLU A 172 -3.31 8.21 -10.91
CA GLU A 172 -2.51 8.06 -12.15
C GLU A 172 -1.57 9.25 -12.43
N ASP A 173 -1.98 10.46 -12.08
CA ASP A 173 -1.19 11.70 -12.17
C ASP A 173 -0.49 12.08 -10.85
N GLY A 174 -0.57 11.23 -9.84
CA GLY A 174 -0.01 11.48 -8.51
C GLY A 174 1.50 11.26 -8.40
N LEU A 175 2.06 11.70 -7.28
CA LEU A 175 3.50 11.69 -6.99
C LEU A 175 3.82 10.95 -5.69
N VAL A 176 4.89 10.15 -5.70
CA VAL A 176 5.48 9.60 -4.49
C VAL A 176 6.78 10.33 -4.17
N ALA A 177 6.93 10.81 -2.94
CA ALA A 177 8.17 11.42 -2.44
C ALA A 177 8.67 10.67 -1.19
N ILE A 178 9.75 9.91 -1.32
CA ILE A 178 10.21 8.98 -0.28
C ILE A 178 11.71 9.10 -0.02
N ILE A 179 12.11 8.90 1.24
CA ILE A 179 13.51 8.78 1.67
C ILE A 179 13.80 7.36 2.13
N HIS A 180 14.83 6.72 1.58
CA HIS A 180 15.29 5.42 2.03
C HIS A 180 16.81 5.27 1.83
N THR A 181 17.33 4.10 2.17
CA THR A 181 18.75 3.80 2.02
C THR A 181 19.15 3.68 0.54
N ASN A 182 20.40 3.98 0.18
CA ASN A 182 20.89 3.82 -1.20
C ASN A 182 20.91 2.35 -1.71
N THR A 183 20.67 1.37 -0.83
CA THR A 183 20.74 -0.07 -1.17
C THR A 183 19.78 -0.49 -2.29
N LEU A 184 18.62 0.18 -2.42
CA LEU A 184 17.65 -0.07 -3.48
C LEU A 184 18.27 0.06 -4.87
N MET A 185 19.26 0.94 -5.05
CA MET A 185 19.90 1.18 -6.34
C MET A 185 20.94 0.12 -6.68
N PHE A 186 21.71 -0.34 -5.70
CA PHE A 186 22.95 -1.07 -5.95
C PHE A 186 22.87 -2.57 -5.61
N ILE A 187 21.97 -2.99 -4.72
CA ILE A 187 21.93 -4.39 -4.28
C ILE A 187 21.06 -5.24 -5.23
N LYS A 188 21.53 -6.45 -5.56
CA LYS A 188 20.89 -7.40 -6.48
C LYS A 188 19.47 -7.80 -6.03
N SER A 189 19.22 -7.95 -4.74
CA SER A 189 17.91 -8.31 -4.18
C SER A 189 16.79 -7.34 -4.60
N PHE A 190 17.11 -6.07 -4.84
CA PHE A 190 16.15 -5.05 -5.28
C PHE A 190 16.03 -4.91 -6.81
N GLN A 191 16.66 -5.78 -7.60
CA GLN A 191 16.60 -5.70 -9.06
C GLN A 191 15.16 -5.67 -9.58
N SER A 192 14.30 -6.55 -9.08
CA SER A 192 12.89 -6.62 -9.48
C SER A 192 12.10 -5.37 -9.10
N ALA A 193 12.40 -4.75 -7.95
CA ALA A 193 11.82 -3.47 -7.56
C ALA A 193 12.26 -2.34 -8.50
N ARG A 194 13.54 -2.33 -8.92
CA ARG A 194 14.04 -1.36 -9.92
C ARG A 194 13.40 -1.54 -11.29
N GLU A 195 13.24 -2.78 -11.75
CA GLU A 195 12.51 -3.08 -13.00
C GLU A 195 11.08 -2.53 -12.95
N PHE A 196 10.38 -2.71 -11.83
CA PHE A 196 9.07 -2.10 -11.62
C PHE A 196 9.13 -0.57 -11.72
N LEU A 197 10.03 0.09 -10.99
CA LEU A 197 10.13 1.56 -11.02
C LEU A 197 10.43 2.06 -12.44
N LEU A 198 11.35 1.43 -13.17
CA LEU A 198 11.71 1.84 -14.52
C LEU A 198 10.58 1.60 -15.54
N HIS A 199 9.85 0.50 -15.42
CA HIS A 199 8.81 0.16 -16.40
C HIS A 199 7.44 0.74 -16.07
N GLN A 200 7.08 0.87 -14.79
CA GLN A 200 5.75 1.28 -14.34
C GLN A 200 5.68 2.73 -13.82
N THR A 201 6.81 3.41 -13.64
CA THR A 201 6.83 4.80 -13.13
C THR A 201 7.67 5.72 -14.01
N SER A 202 7.60 7.02 -13.76
CA SER A 202 8.58 8.00 -14.25
C SER A 202 9.30 8.61 -13.05
N ILE A 203 10.62 8.43 -12.97
CA ILE A 203 11.44 9.02 -11.89
C ILE A 203 11.66 10.49 -12.24
N ASN A 204 11.07 11.40 -11.47
CA ASN A 204 11.15 12.83 -11.71
C ASN A 204 12.41 13.42 -11.07
N ILE A 205 12.68 13.04 -9.82
CA ILE A 205 13.82 13.53 -9.05
C ILE A 205 14.47 12.36 -8.33
N LEU A 206 15.78 12.28 -8.42
CA LEU A 206 16.58 11.35 -7.64
C LEU A 206 17.77 12.09 -7.04
N VAL A 207 17.89 12.05 -5.72
CA VAL A 207 18.99 12.66 -4.98
C VAL A 207 19.77 11.59 -4.26
N GLU A 208 21.00 11.33 -4.69
CA GLU A 208 21.97 10.59 -3.90
C GLU A 208 22.56 11.54 -2.87
N TYR A 209 22.06 11.45 -1.64
CA TYR A 209 22.44 12.36 -0.57
C TYR A 209 23.71 11.91 0.15
N GLY A 210 23.87 10.59 0.29
CA GLY A 210 24.99 9.96 0.98
C GLY A 210 24.83 9.98 2.50
N LEU A 211 25.92 9.65 3.18
CA LEU A 211 25.96 9.50 4.63
C LEU A 211 26.01 10.88 5.33
N ASP A 212 25.06 11.12 6.22
CA ASP A 212 25.14 12.19 7.21
C ASP A 212 25.01 11.63 8.62
N ARG A 213 26.14 11.61 9.33
CA ARG A 213 26.27 11.03 10.67
C ARG A 213 25.73 11.92 11.79
N VAL A 214 25.32 13.15 11.47
CA VAL A 214 25.04 14.17 12.49
C VAL A 214 23.63 14.73 12.36
N ASN A 215 23.18 15.12 11.18
CA ASN A 215 21.97 15.94 11.05
C ASN A 215 20.77 15.16 10.54
N LEU A 216 20.88 14.47 9.39
CA LEU A 216 19.71 13.90 8.71
C LEU A 216 18.90 12.91 9.55
N PHE A 217 19.55 11.90 10.15
CA PHE A 217 18.90 10.91 11.02
C PHE A 217 19.36 11.02 12.49
N GLY A 218 20.18 12.02 12.81
CA GLY A 218 20.77 12.20 14.12
C GLY A 218 22.03 11.36 14.39
N PRO A 219 22.64 11.56 15.57
CA PRO A 219 23.89 10.90 15.92
C PRO A 219 23.70 9.40 16.14
N GLY A 220 24.63 8.59 15.60
CA GLY A 220 24.66 7.14 15.81
C GLY A 220 23.98 6.31 14.71
N ILE A 221 23.29 6.94 13.77
CA ILE A 221 22.70 6.26 12.61
C ILE A 221 23.65 6.41 11.42
N LEU A 222 24.24 5.29 10.99
CA LEU A 222 25.16 5.24 9.87
C LEU A 222 24.45 4.71 8.63
N LEU A 223 23.83 5.61 7.89
CA LEU A 223 23.01 5.27 6.76
C LEU A 223 23.18 6.27 5.61
N ASP A 224 23.48 5.76 4.42
CA ASP A 224 23.46 6.54 3.19
C ASP A 224 22.03 6.77 2.73
N ALA A 225 21.61 8.03 2.73
CA ALA A 225 20.27 8.41 2.32
C ALA A 225 20.16 8.63 0.81
N MET A 226 18.98 8.33 0.29
CA MET A 226 18.56 8.62 -1.06
C MET A 226 17.12 9.13 -1.04
N PHE A 227 16.86 10.21 -1.78
CA PHE A 227 15.53 10.76 -1.97
C PHE A 227 15.02 10.43 -3.36
N TYR A 228 13.76 10.03 -3.43
CA TYR A 228 13.08 9.66 -4.65
C TYR A 228 11.81 10.49 -4.81
N VAL A 229 11.59 11.03 -6.01
CA VAL A 229 10.29 11.50 -6.47
C VAL A 229 9.95 10.78 -7.77
N PHE A 230 8.82 10.10 -7.82
CA PHE A 230 8.34 9.43 -9.03
C PHE A 230 6.82 9.55 -9.21
N SER A 231 6.35 9.51 -10.45
CA SER A 231 4.94 9.51 -10.83
C SER A 231 4.51 8.17 -11.44
N LYS A 232 3.21 7.85 -11.37
CA LYS A 232 2.61 6.73 -12.13
C LYS A 232 2.66 7.01 -13.63
N ALA A 233 2.13 8.15 -14.05
CA ALA A 233 2.16 8.56 -15.44
C ALA A 233 3.59 8.66 -15.99
N LYS A 234 3.78 8.12 -17.21
CA LYS A 234 5.02 8.28 -17.96
C LYS A 234 5.14 9.72 -18.43
N ASN A 235 6.06 10.46 -17.81
CA ASN A 235 6.38 11.81 -18.23
C ASN A 235 7.46 11.78 -19.33
N SER A 236 7.24 12.55 -20.39
CA SER A 236 8.23 12.79 -21.48
C SER A 236 9.21 13.93 -21.14
N GLY A 237 9.04 14.56 -19.97
CA GLY A 237 9.90 15.65 -19.51
C GLY A 237 11.26 15.17 -19.01
N SER A 238 12.15 16.12 -18.73
CA SER A 238 13.48 15.83 -18.18
C SER A 238 13.40 15.39 -16.72
N SER A 239 14.05 14.27 -16.40
CA SER A 239 14.30 13.84 -15.02
C SER A 239 15.53 14.52 -14.43
N LEU A 240 15.51 14.79 -13.13
CA LEU A 240 16.56 15.51 -12.41
C LEU A 240 17.31 14.56 -11.47
N PHE A 241 18.60 14.37 -11.74
CA PHE A 241 19.47 13.50 -10.97
C PHE A 241 20.58 14.32 -10.31
N PHE A 242 20.59 14.35 -8.98
CA PHE A 242 21.62 15.03 -8.20
C PHE A 242 22.44 14.02 -7.40
N ASN A 243 23.75 14.09 -7.52
CA ASN A 243 24.65 13.46 -6.57
C ASN A 243 25.27 14.57 -5.71
N ILE A 244 24.91 14.56 -4.43
CA ILE A 244 25.49 15.44 -3.40
C ILE A 244 26.19 14.62 -2.31
N ASN A 245 26.50 13.35 -2.60
CA ASN A 245 27.31 12.47 -1.78
C ASN A 245 28.79 12.87 -1.88
N ASN A 246 29.14 13.94 -1.18
CA ASN A 246 30.47 14.56 -1.17
C ASN A 246 31.23 14.33 0.15
N GLY A 247 30.75 13.41 0.99
CA GLY A 247 31.30 13.17 2.33
C GLY A 247 31.14 14.33 3.32
N LEU A 248 30.39 15.37 2.98
CA LEU A 248 30.14 16.51 3.86
C LEU A 248 28.88 16.30 4.70
N GLN A 249 28.90 16.86 5.92
CA GLN A 249 27.71 17.03 6.75
C GLN A 249 26.69 17.93 6.02
N GLU A 250 25.40 17.71 6.28
CA GLU A 250 24.27 18.48 5.71
C GLU A 250 24.56 19.98 5.62
N LYS A 251 24.89 20.61 6.76
CA LYS A 251 25.13 22.05 6.88
C LYS A 251 26.24 22.62 5.97
N ARG A 252 27.14 21.77 5.45
CA ARG A 252 28.24 22.15 4.55
C ARG A 252 27.96 21.84 3.08
N LYS A 253 26.91 21.07 2.76
CA LYS A 253 26.61 20.69 1.36
C LYS A 253 26.26 21.91 0.51
N LYS A 254 25.56 22.91 1.07
CA LYS A 254 25.18 24.13 0.36
C LYS A 254 26.37 24.87 -0.26
N GLU A 255 27.45 25.01 0.50
CA GLU A 255 28.64 25.77 0.10
C GLU A 255 29.39 25.13 -1.06
N VAL A 256 29.23 23.82 -1.29
CA VAL A 256 30.00 23.07 -2.28
C VAL A 256 29.15 22.64 -3.47
N CYS A 257 27.90 22.23 -3.25
CA CYS A 257 27.03 21.66 -4.28
C CYS A 257 26.20 22.70 -5.05
N PHE A 258 26.06 23.93 -4.53
CA PHE A 258 25.13 24.93 -5.07
C PHE A 258 25.81 26.29 -5.31
N LYS A 259 27.05 26.27 -5.83
CA LYS A 259 27.75 27.48 -6.30
C LYS A 259 27.40 27.81 -7.74
#